data_AF-A0ABD4ARG2-F1
#
_entry.id   AF-A0ABD4ARG2-F1
#
_cell.length_a   1.000
_cell.length_b   1.000
_cell.length_c   1.000
_cell.angle_alpha   90.00
_cell.angle_beta   90.00
_cell.angle_gamma   90.00
#
_symmetry.space_group_name_H-M   'P 1'
#
loop_
_entity.id
_entity.type
_entity.pdbx_description
1 polymer ?
#
loop_
_entity_poly.entity_id
_entity_poly.type
_entity_poly.pdbx_seq_one_letter_code
_entity_poly.pdbx_strand_id
1 'polypeptide(L)'
;MGTIVVRNLGKAYKKYPSRWSRLLEWLDPRGKPRHELHWVQQGLNFEVRAGEAVGIIGMNGAGKSTLLKMIVGTTQPTTGSVEMTGRVAALLELGMGFHPDFTGRQNAIMAGQLLGMSVEEILTLMPDIEAFAEIGEYIDEPVRVYSSGMQVRLAFAVATARRPDVLIVDEALSVGDAYFQHKSFDRIREFRKRGTTLLIVSHDKQAIQSICDRAILLDAGKLAMEGEPEAVMDYYNALLADHQNQSVQQEVLENGKVQTVSGTGEAVVEDIALLDINGKRIEVVDVGQSVTLRVDVRVHAFIERLVLGYGIKDRLGQVVYGTNTDLKKQPLVNVRAGSLVRFNVNFSASLGAGTYSIQTALVSTDTHLVHNYEWRDLALVFNVINVSKPTFVGLAWIDPEIGIEQR
;
A
#
# COMPACT_ATOMS: atom_id res chain seq x y z
N MET A 1 20.79 10.04 -10.74
CA MET A 1 19.52 9.35 -11.05
C MET A 1 19.83 7.87 -11.19
N GLY A 2 19.17 7.01 -10.41
CA GLY A 2 19.48 5.60 -10.35
C GLY A 2 18.34 4.72 -10.86
N THR A 3 18.65 3.52 -11.31
CA THR A 3 17.69 2.53 -11.81
C THR A 3 17.88 1.20 -11.09
N ILE A 4 16.84 0.37 -11.09
CA ILE A 4 16.89 -1.01 -10.58
C ILE A 4 16.36 -1.93 -11.68
N VAL A 5 17.15 -2.92 -12.11
CA VAL A 5 16.73 -3.92 -13.09
C VAL A 5 16.86 -5.30 -12.47
N VAL A 6 15.74 -6.02 -12.38
CA VAL A 6 15.67 -7.37 -11.82
C VAL A 6 15.36 -8.35 -12.94
N ARG A 7 16.24 -9.34 -13.16
CA ARG A 7 16.12 -10.32 -14.24
C ARG A 7 16.13 -11.75 -13.70
N ASN A 8 15.05 -12.49 -13.93
CA ASN A 8 14.84 -13.89 -13.57
C ASN A 8 15.28 -14.22 -12.12
N LEU A 9 15.02 -13.30 -11.21
CA LEU A 9 15.54 -13.36 -9.86
C LEU A 9 14.82 -14.47 -9.08
N GLY A 10 15.60 -15.29 -8.39
CA GLY A 10 15.08 -16.38 -7.58
C GLY A 10 15.97 -16.69 -6.39
N LYS A 11 15.32 -17.10 -5.29
CA LYS A 11 16.00 -17.53 -4.07
C LYS A 11 15.44 -18.85 -3.59
N ALA A 12 16.32 -19.82 -3.44
CA ALA A 12 16.06 -21.07 -2.75
C ALA A 12 17.01 -21.25 -1.57
N TYR A 13 16.50 -21.88 -0.51
CA TYR A 13 17.29 -22.34 0.62
C TYR A 13 17.43 -23.85 0.59
N LYS A 14 18.65 -24.34 0.84
CA LYS A 14 18.92 -25.77 0.92
C LYS A 14 18.36 -26.33 2.22
N LYS A 15 17.39 -27.24 2.14
CA LYS A 15 16.86 -27.98 3.27
C LYS A 15 17.47 -29.37 3.29
N TYR A 16 18.17 -29.69 4.38
CA TYR A 16 18.78 -31.00 4.58
C TYR A 16 17.95 -31.81 5.58
N PRO A 17 17.72 -33.11 5.34
CA PRO A 17 16.99 -33.97 6.28
C PRO A 17 17.76 -34.17 7.59
N SER A 18 19.10 -34.09 7.58
CA SER A 18 19.93 -34.17 8.79
C SER A 18 21.24 -33.37 8.67
N ARG A 19 21.91 -33.10 9.81
CA ARG A 19 23.25 -32.49 9.80
C ARG A 19 24.29 -33.37 9.08
N TRP A 20 24.13 -34.69 9.18
CA TRP A 20 25.00 -35.66 8.49
C TRP A 20 24.85 -35.63 6.97
N SER A 21 23.64 -35.41 6.45
CA SER A 21 23.45 -35.23 5.00
C SER A 21 24.21 -34.01 4.45
N ARG A 22 24.31 -32.93 5.24
CA ARG A 22 25.09 -31.74 4.86
C ARG A 22 26.59 -32.03 4.83
N LEU A 23 27.09 -32.76 5.83
CA LEU A 23 28.51 -33.15 5.87
C LEU A 23 28.87 -34.08 4.71
N LEU A 24 28.02 -35.07 4.42
CA LEU A 24 28.25 -36.03 3.35
C LEU A 24 28.20 -35.38 1.96
N GLU A 25 27.31 -34.41 1.73
CA GLU A 25 27.30 -33.63 0.47
C GLU A 25 28.56 -32.76 0.30
N TRP A 26 29.13 -32.27 1.41
CA TRP A 26 30.38 -31.50 1.36
C TRP A 26 31.61 -32.37 1.08
N LEU A 27 31.65 -33.59 1.63
CA LEU A 27 32.75 -34.54 1.44
C LEU A 27 32.71 -35.25 0.08
N ASP A 28 31.53 -35.38 -0.53
CA ASP A 28 31.36 -35.94 -1.87
C ASP A 28 30.66 -34.94 -2.81
N PRO A 29 31.41 -33.99 -3.41
CA PRO A 29 30.86 -33.00 -4.33
C PRO A 29 30.36 -33.58 -5.65
N ARG A 30 30.66 -34.85 -5.95
CA ARG A 30 30.23 -35.56 -7.16
C ARG A 30 28.99 -36.44 -6.91
N GLY A 31 28.62 -36.62 -5.64
CA GLY A 31 27.43 -37.36 -5.25
C GLY A 31 26.14 -36.64 -5.62
N LYS A 32 25.01 -37.37 -5.55
CA LYS A 32 23.69 -36.76 -5.72
C LYS A 32 23.46 -35.71 -4.62
N PRO A 33 22.90 -34.53 -4.95
CA PRO A 33 22.50 -33.55 -3.95
C PRO A 33 21.64 -34.21 -2.88
N ARG A 34 21.98 -33.98 -1.60
CA ARG A 34 21.26 -34.53 -0.44
C ARG A 34 20.37 -33.48 0.22
N HIS A 35 20.20 -32.33 -0.43
CA HIS A 35 19.28 -31.27 -0.03
C HIS A 35 18.12 -31.15 -1.02
N GLU A 36 16.99 -30.68 -0.50
CA GLU A 36 15.90 -30.17 -1.30
C GLU A 36 15.97 -28.64 -1.36
N LEU A 37 15.62 -28.07 -2.51
CA LEU A 37 15.53 -26.63 -2.68
C LEU A 37 14.14 -26.15 -2.27
N HIS A 38 14.08 -25.42 -1.17
CA HIS A 38 12.88 -24.70 -0.77
C HIS A 38 12.90 -23.30 -1.39
N TRP A 39 12.12 -23.09 -2.44
CA TRP A 39 12.00 -21.81 -3.13
C TRP A 39 11.19 -20.83 -2.29
N VAL A 40 11.75 -19.65 -2.07
CA VAL A 40 11.05 -18.51 -1.44
C VAL A 40 10.49 -17.60 -2.53
N GLN A 41 11.26 -17.40 -3.61
CA GLN A 41 10.86 -16.63 -4.79
C GLN A 41 11.48 -17.22 -6.03
N GLN A 42 10.79 -17.12 -7.17
CA GLN A 42 11.31 -17.62 -8.43
C GLN A 42 10.77 -16.86 -9.63
N GLY A 43 11.67 -16.47 -10.54
CA GLY A 43 11.31 -15.91 -11.85
C GLY A 43 10.83 -14.47 -11.82
N LEU A 44 11.27 -13.66 -10.85
CA LEU A 44 10.89 -12.26 -10.77
C LEU A 44 11.60 -11.44 -11.86
N ASN A 45 10.84 -10.63 -12.59
CA ASN A 45 11.32 -9.73 -13.63
C ASN A 45 10.59 -8.39 -13.51
N PHE A 46 11.32 -7.30 -13.27
CA PHE A 46 10.78 -5.94 -13.27
C PHE A 46 11.90 -4.91 -13.35
N GLU A 47 11.55 -3.67 -13.72
CA GLU A 47 12.48 -2.54 -13.80
C GLU A 47 11.90 -1.32 -13.08
N VAL A 48 12.69 -0.66 -12.25
CA VAL A 48 12.37 0.65 -11.66
C VAL A 48 13.20 1.71 -12.38
N ARG A 49 12.51 2.61 -13.08
CA ARG A 49 13.10 3.68 -13.89
C ARG A 49 13.61 4.81 -13.00
N ALA A 50 14.49 5.63 -13.56
CA ALA A 50 15.01 6.81 -12.89
C ALA A 50 13.89 7.79 -12.47
N GLY A 51 13.82 8.12 -11.18
CA GLY A 51 12.82 9.02 -10.60
C GLY A 51 11.44 8.40 -10.39
N GLU A 52 11.25 7.13 -10.75
CA GLU A 52 10.01 6.39 -10.54
C GLU A 52 9.90 5.92 -9.08
N ALA A 53 8.68 5.95 -8.54
CA ALA A 53 8.34 5.37 -7.25
C ALA A 53 7.50 4.10 -7.42
N VAL A 54 8.00 2.98 -6.91
CA VAL A 54 7.36 1.66 -7.02
C VAL A 54 7.06 1.09 -5.65
N GLY A 55 5.80 0.71 -5.44
CA GLY A 55 5.35 -0.01 -4.25
C GLY A 55 5.48 -1.51 -4.42
N ILE A 56 5.98 -2.24 -3.41
CA ILE A 56 5.93 -3.70 -3.34
C ILE A 56 4.93 -4.09 -2.26
N ILE A 57 3.86 -4.73 -2.69
CA ILE A 57 2.74 -5.21 -1.86
C ILE A 57 2.78 -6.73 -1.84
N GLY A 58 2.20 -7.35 -0.81
CA GLY A 58 2.01 -8.79 -0.75
C GLY A 58 1.83 -9.27 0.68
N MET A 59 1.37 -10.50 0.84
CA MET A 59 1.13 -11.08 2.16
C MET A 59 2.43 -11.27 2.95
N ASN A 60 2.28 -11.49 4.26
CA ASN A 60 3.40 -11.93 5.08
C ASN A 60 3.88 -13.30 4.58
N GLY A 61 5.20 -13.42 4.38
CA GLY A 61 5.79 -14.62 3.78
C GLY A 61 5.85 -14.63 2.25
N ALA A 62 5.27 -13.66 1.54
CA ALA A 62 5.38 -13.56 0.06
C ALA A 62 6.82 -13.28 -0.44
N GLY A 63 7.75 -12.99 0.47
CA GLY A 63 9.17 -12.83 0.18
C GLY A 63 9.67 -11.38 0.07
N LYS A 64 8.83 -10.35 0.28
CA LYS A 64 9.20 -8.92 0.18
C LYS A 64 10.57 -8.57 0.77
N SER A 65 10.84 -8.90 2.03
CA SER A 65 12.14 -8.63 2.67
C SER A 65 13.29 -9.42 2.05
N THR A 66 13.05 -10.65 1.57
CA THR A 66 14.07 -11.43 0.84
C THR A 66 14.37 -10.81 -0.52
N LEU A 67 13.36 -10.27 -1.21
CA LEU A 67 13.54 -9.53 -2.47
C LEU A 67 14.41 -8.29 -2.23
N LEU A 68 14.06 -7.48 -1.24
CA LEU A 68 14.84 -6.28 -0.92
C LEU A 68 16.29 -6.60 -0.51
N LYS A 69 16.51 -7.68 0.27
CA LYS A 69 17.87 -8.16 0.61
C LYS A 69 18.67 -8.60 -0.60
N MET A 70 18.04 -9.19 -1.61
CA MET A 70 18.70 -9.52 -2.88
C MET A 70 19.00 -8.27 -3.69
N ILE A 71 18.09 -7.29 -3.70
CA ILE A 71 18.28 -6.03 -4.43
C ILE A 71 19.46 -5.23 -3.86
N VAL A 72 19.53 -5.12 -2.52
CA VAL A 72 20.63 -4.42 -1.82
C VAL A 72 21.92 -5.22 -1.81
N GLY A 73 21.88 -6.52 -2.13
CA GLY A 73 23.05 -7.39 -2.21
C GLY A 73 23.49 -8.00 -0.87
N THR A 74 22.70 -7.84 0.21
CA THR A 74 22.99 -8.53 1.49
C THR A 74 22.71 -10.03 1.43
N THR A 75 21.90 -10.47 0.46
CA THR A 75 21.67 -11.89 0.17
C THR A 75 21.91 -12.17 -1.31
N GLN A 76 22.78 -13.13 -1.63
CA GLN A 76 22.97 -13.53 -3.02
C GLN A 76 21.76 -14.29 -3.56
N PRO A 77 21.31 -14.00 -4.79
CA PRO A 77 20.27 -14.79 -5.45
C PRO A 77 20.78 -16.21 -5.78
N THR A 78 19.86 -17.16 -5.86
CA THR A 78 20.14 -18.52 -6.38
C THR A 78 20.14 -18.53 -7.90
N THR A 79 19.29 -17.71 -8.52
CA THR A 79 19.19 -17.53 -9.97
C THR A 79 18.92 -16.07 -10.31
N GLY A 80 19.31 -15.67 -11.52
CA GLY A 80 19.07 -14.32 -12.02
C GLY A 80 20.09 -13.29 -11.51
N SER A 81 19.79 -12.03 -11.77
CA SER A 81 20.65 -10.90 -11.41
C SER A 81 19.84 -9.67 -11.03
N VAL A 82 20.46 -8.80 -10.23
CA VAL A 82 20.01 -7.44 -9.97
C VAL A 82 21.10 -6.50 -10.45
N GLU A 83 20.73 -5.52 -11.27
CA GLU A 83 21.60 -4.42 -11.69
C GLU A 83 21.04 -3.12 -11.11
N MET A 84 21.91 -2.32 -10.49
CA MET A 84 21.55 -1.04 -9.89
C MET A 84 22.57 0.03 -10.22
N THR A 85 22.07 1.24 -10.47
CA THR A 85 22.90 2.40 -10.81
C THR A 85 22.70 3.53 -9.80
N GLY A 86 23.75 4.33 -9.58
CA GLY A 86 23.73 5.45 -8.64
C GLY A 86 23.94 5.03 -7.18
N ARG A 87 23.86 6.03 -6.29
CA ARG A 87 24.01 5.82 -4.85
C ARG A 87 22.71 5.31 -4.23
N VAL A 88 22.83 4.25 -3.44
CA VAL A 88 21.71 3.56 -2.82
C VAL A 88 21.66 3.88 -1.33
N ALA A 89 20.50 4.26 -0.83
CA ALA A 89 20.19 4.23 0.60
C ALA A 89 19.11 3.18 0.82
N ALA A 90 19.35 2.19 1.68
CA ALA A 90 18.40 1.14 1.99
C ALA A 90 18.07 1.14 3.49
N LEU A 91 16.79 1.33 3.81
CA LEU A 91 16.27 1.44 5.18
C LEU A 91 15.70 0.11 5.68
N LEU A 92 16.34 -1.01 5.31
CA LEU A 92 15.90 -2.38 5.64
C LEU A 92 16.23 -2.78 7.08
N GLU A 93 17.37 -2.31 7.56
CA GLU A 93 17.93 -2.66 8.87
C GLU A 93 18.41 -1.36 9.51
N LEU A 94 17.47 -0.44 9.75
CA LEU A 94 17.73 0.84 10.41
C LEU A 94 18.42 0.61 11.75
N GLY A 95 19.57 1.26 11.95
CA GLY A 95 20.42 1.05 13.14
C GLY A 95 21.45 -0.07 12.97
N MET A 96 21.49 -0.76 11.82
CA MET A 96 22.58 -1.68 11.51
C MET A 96 23.90 -0.91 11.47
N GLY A 97 24.86 -1.40 12.24
CA GLY A 97 26.14 -0.71 12.42
C GLY A 97 26.15 0.29 13.55
N PHE A 98 25.12 0.36 14.41
CA PHE A 98 25.25 1.06 15.70
C PHE A 98 25.94 0.19 16.74
N HIS A 99 26.88 0.79 17.48
CA HIS A 99 27.54 0.21 18.63
C HIS A 99 26.90 0.77 19.92
N PRO A 100 26.40 -0.10 20.84
CA PRO A 100 25.67 0.34 22.03
C PRO A 100 26.46 1.28 22.97
N ASP A 101 27.78 1.08 23.04
CA ASP A 101 28.65 1.88 23.91
C ASP A 101 29.14 3.18 23.27
N PHE A 102 28.83 3.41 21.98
CA PHE A 102 29.18 4.65 21.30
C PHE A 102 28.06 5.67 21.46
N THR A 103 28.43 6.95 21.47
CA THR A 103 27.45 8.03 21.49
C THR A 103 26.64 8.07 20.19
N GLY A 104 25.51 8.76 20.18
CA GLY A 104 24.75 9.00 18.95
C GLY A 104 25.60 9.60 17.85
N ARG A 105 26.43 10.61 18.18
CA ARG A 105 27.36 11.26 17.24
C ARG A 105 28.38 10.28 16.64
N GLN A 106 28.98 9.42 17.47
CA GLN A 106 29.92 8.41 17.02
C GLN A 106 29.25 7.37 16.12
N ASN A 107 28.03 6.96 16.48
CA ASN A 107 27.22 6.06 15.67
C ASN A 107 26.77 6.67 14.34
N ALA A 108 26.45 7.97 14.31
CA ALA A 108 26.14 8.70 13.09
C ALA A 108 27.33 8.75 12.12
N ILE A 109 28.54 8.98 12.64
CA ILE A 109 29.78 8.91 11.84
C ILE A 109 29.99 7.49 11.30
N MET A 110 29.93 6.48 12.17
CA MET A 110 30.16 5.09 11.76
C MET A 110 29.14 4.61 10.71
N ALA A 111 27.85 4.85 10.96
CA ALA A 111 26.79 4.47 10.01
C ALA A 111 26.87 5.26 8.71
N GLY A 112 27.19 6.57 8.76
CA GLY A 112 27.39 7.38 7.56
C GLY A 112 28.54 6.87 6.69
N GLN A 113 29.63 6.39 7.29
CA GLN A 113 30.74 5.78 6.56
C GLN A 113 30.34 4.47 5.90
N LEU A 114 29.54 3.62 6.56
CA LEU A 114 28.98 2.41 5.95
C LEU A 114 28.08 2.71 4.75
N LEU A 115 27.47 3.89 4.71
CA LEU A 115 26.69 4.40 3.58
C LEU A 115 27.55 5.10 2.50
N GLY A 116 28.88 5.07 2.65
CA GLY A 116 29.83 5.59 1.66
C GLY A 116 30.05 7.11 1.74
N MET A 117 29.79 7.75 2.88
CA MET A 117 30.11 9.16 3.12
C MET A 117 31.49 9.31 3.76
N SER A 118 32.21 10.39 3.42
CA SER A 118 33.45 10.72 4.13
C SER A 118 33.14 11.29 5.53
N VAL A 119 34.09 11.20 6.46
CA VAL A 119 33.93 11.78 7.81
C VAL A 119 33.65 13.28 7.72
N GLU A 120 34.32 13.99 6.82
CA GLU A 120 34.14 15.43 6.59
C GLU A 120 32.72 15.76 6.11
N GLU A 121 32.17 14.95 5.19
CA GLU A 121 30.79 15.09 4.72
C GLU A 121 29.81 14.89 5.88
N ILE A 122 30.02 13.88 6.72
CA ILE A 122 29.14 13.56 7.84
C ILE A 122 29.18 14.65 8.91
N LEU A 123 30.37 15.18 9.23
CA LEU A 123 30.52 16.28 10.18
C LEU A 123 29.81 17.56 9.67
N THR A 124 29.85 17.81 8.37
CA THR A 124 29.14 18.92 7.73
C THR A 124 27.62 18.75 7.81
N LEU A 125 27.14 17.51 7.66
CA LEU A 125 25.71 17.16 7.72
C LEU A 125 25.19 16.94 9.16
N MET A 126 26.08 16.93 10.16
CA MET A 126 25.72 16.59 11.54
C MET A 126 24.63 17.51 12.14
N PRO A 127 24.65 18.84 11.94
CA PRO A 127 23.58 19.70 12.43
C PRO A 127 22.20 19.32 11.86
N ASP A 128 22.13 18.96 10.57
CA ASP A 128 20.89 18.54 9.92
C ASP A 128 20.41 17.17 10.42
N ILE A 129 21.37 16.26 10.71
CA ILE A 129 21.09 14.94 11.30
C ILE A 129 20.48 15.12 12.70
N GLU A 130 21.09 15.95 13.55
CA GLU A 130 20.61 16.25 14.90
C GLU A 130 19.23 16.89 14.89
N ALA A 131 19.05 17.94 14.07
CA ALA A 131 17.78 18.64 13.92
C ALA A 131 16.67 17.76 13.36
N PHE A 132 17.00 16.79 12.50
CA PHE A 132 16.00 15.85 12.01
C PHE A 132 15.65 14.78 13.05
N ALA A 133 16.65 14.19 13.71
CA ALA A 133 16.46 13.12 14.69
C ALA A 133 15.69 13.57 15.93
N GLU A 134 15.80 14.85 16.32
CA GLU A 134 15.11 15.43 17.48
C GLU A 134 15.30 14.61 18.77
N ILE A 135 16.51 14.10 18.99
CA ILE A 135 16.86 13.34 20.21
C ILE A 135 17.48 14.22 21.31
N GLY A 136 17.66 15.52 21.05
CA GLY A 136 18.18 16.49 22.01
C GLY A 136 19.59 16.14 22.51
N GLU A 137 19.84 16.34 23.80
CA GLU A 137 21.14 16.11 24.45
C GLU A 137 21.59 14.64 24.40
N TYR A 138 20.68 13.69 24.13
CA TYR A 138 21.04 12.29 24.01
C TYR A 138 22.00 12.00 22.86
N ILE A 139 22.19 12.90 21.88
CA ILE A 139 23.15 12.71 20.79
C ILE A 139 24.58 12.43 21.29
N ASP A 140 24.95 12.97 22.44
CA ASP A 140 26.25 12.78 23.07
C ASP A 140 26.24 11.69 24.18
N GLU A 141 25.10 11.02 24.38
CA GLU A 141 24.95 9.86 25.26
C GLU A 141 25.11 8.52 24.52
N PRO A 142 25.59 7.45 25.19
CA PRO A 142 25.69 6.12 24.60
C PRO A 142 24.35 5.55 24.09
N VAL A 143 24.34 4.95 22.90
CA VAL A 143 23.10 4.43 22.26
C VAL A 143 22.39 3.36 23.10
N ARG A 144 23.09 2.65 24.00
CA ARG A 144 22.47 1.70 24.94
C ARG A 144 21.42 2.31 25.87
N VAL A 145 21.43 3.63 26.09
CA VAL A 145 20.40 4.32 26.91
C VAL A 145 19.23 4.85 26.07
N TYR A 146 19.28 4.69 24.74
CA TYR A 146 18.23 5.17 23.84
C TYR A 146 17.00 4.28 23.91
N SER A 147 15.82 4.88 23.77
CA SER A 147 14.63 4.13 23.37
C SER A 147 14.78 3.59 21.93
N SER A 148 14.03 2.54 21.58
CA SER A 148 13.98 2.04 20.20
C SER A 148 13.58 3.12 19.20
N GLY A 149 12.67 4.02 19.58
CA GLY A 149 12.27 5.17 18.77
C GLY A 149 13.44 6.11 18.48
N MET A 150 14.23 6.49 19.49
CA MET A 150 15.40 7.36 19.30
C MET A 150 16.45 6.74 18.39
N GLN A 151 16.68 5.42 18.51
CA GLN A 151 17.61 4.71 17.63
C GLN A 151 17.16 4.77 16.17
N VAL A 152 15.88 4.49 15.90
CA VAL A 152 15.31 4.55 14.55
C VAL A 152 15.34 5.97 13.99
N ARG A 153 15.05 6.97 14.83
CA ARG A 153 15.11 8.39 14.42
C ARG A 153 16.50 8.81 13.97
N LEU A 154 17.52 8.48 14.77
CA LEU A 154 18.91 8.78 14.43
C LEU A 154 19.34 8.00 13.18
N ALA A 155 19.01 6.71 13.09
CA ALA A 155 19.35 5.89 11.93
C ALA A 155 18.73 6.45 10.64
N PHE A 156 17.46 6.85 10.68
CA PHE A 156 16.78 7.46 9.54
C PHE A 156 17.40 8.82 9.20
N ALA A 157 17.68 9.66 10.20
CA ALA A 157 18.30 10.96 10.01
C ALA A 157 19.65 10.86 9.30
N VAL A 158 20.50 9.92 9.72
CA VAL A 158 21.80 9.65 9.09
C VAL A 158 21.62 9.11 7.67
N ALA A 159 20.75 8.13 7.48
CA ALA A 159 20.53 7.51 6.17
C ALA A 159 19.92 8.47 5.13
N THR A 160 19.21 9.50 5.59
CA THR A 160 18.57 10.53 4.75
C THR A 160 19.22 11.90 4.89
N ALA A 161 20.40 11.99 5.50
CA ALA A 161 21.16 13.25 5.62
C ALA A 161 21.52 13.82 4.25
N ARG A 162 21.78 12.92 3.28
CA ARG A 162 22.05 13.25 1.89
C ARG A 162 21.05 12.55 0.98
N ARG A 163 20.55 13.26 -0.04
CA ARG A 163 19.64 12.70 -1.04
C ARG A 163 20.34 11.54 -1.81
N PRO A 164 19.79 10.31 -1.79
CA PRO A 164 20.30 9.20 -2.60
C PRO A 164 19.81 9.28 -4.06
N ASP A 165 20.37 8.46 -4.95
CA ASP A 165 19.82 8.25 -6.29
C ASP A 165 18.69 7.22 -6.27
N VAL A 166 18.84 6.19 -5.43
CA VAL A 166 17.86 5.13 -5.17
C VAL A 166 17.61 5.03 -3.67
N LEU A 167 16.36 5.18 -3.26
CA LEU A 167 15.91 4.97 -1.88
C LEU A 167 15.07 3.70 -1.80
N ILE A 168 15.50 2.75 -0.97
CA ILE A 168 14.78 1.51 -0.69
C ILE A 168 14.26 1.57 0.74
N VAL A 169 12.97 1.36 0.91
CA VAL A 169 12.26 1.51 2.16
C VAL A 169 11.54 0.20 2.51
N ASP A 170 11.82 -0.35 3.69
CA ASP A 170 11.02 -1.46 4.23
C ASP A 170 9.87 -0.93 5.11
N GLU A 171 8.97 -1.82 5.48
CA GLU A 171 7.82 -1.56 6.37
C GLU A 171 8.23 -1.01 7.75
N ALA A 172 9.51 -1.14 8.10
CA ALA A 172 10.12 -0.67 9.34
C ALA A 172 10.09 0.86 9.54
N LEU A 173 9.74 1.67 8.53
CA LEU A 173 9.45 3.10 8.76
C LEU A 173 8.26 3.33 9.70
N SER A 174 7.43 2.31 9.90
CA SER A 174 6.35 2.34 10.89
C SER A 174 6.86 2.27 12.33
N VAL A 175 8.17 2.06 12.56
CA VAL A 175 8.77 2.05 13.91
C VAL A 175 9.12 3.49 14.31
N GLY A 176 8.30 4.09 15.15
CA GLY A 176 8.42 5.47 15.59
C GLY A 176 7.08 5.99 16.10
N ASP A 177 7.01 7.26 16.49
CA ASP A 177 5.72 7.91 16.73
C ASP A 177 5.14 8.47 15.43
N ALA A 178 3.83 8.71 15.42
CA ALA A 178 3.10 9.20 14.25
C ALA A 178 3.69 10.52 13.71
N TYR A 179 4.16 11.40 14.60
CA TYR A 179 4.80 12.65 14.22
C TYR A 179 6.08 12.42 13.40
N PHE A 180 6.98 11.54 13.85
CA PHE A 180 8.21 11.26 13.12
C PHE A 180 7.97 10.49 11.82
N GLN A 181 6.94 9.63 11.77
CA GLN A 181 6.52 8.98 10.52
C GLN A 181 6.11 10.01 9.47
N HIS A 182 5.26 10.99 9.83
CA HIS A 182 4.89 12.08 8.93
C HIS A 182 6.11 12.86 8.44
N LYS A 183 7.01 13.24 9.36
CA LYS A 183 8.26 13.94 9.03
C LYS A 183 9.15 13.14 8.07
N SER A 184 9.22 11.82 8.26
CA SER A 184 9.96 10.89 7.40
C SER A 184 9.36 10.78 6.01
N PHE A 185 8.03 10.67 5.90
CA PHE A 185 7.34 10.66 4.62
C PHE A 185 7.47 11.97 3.86
N ASP A 186 7.49 13.12 4.55
CA ASP A 186 7.71 14.41 3.90
C ASP A 186 9.13 14.54 3.34
N ARG A 187 10.15 14.04 4.06
CA ARG A 187 11.52 13.91 3.54
C ARG A 187 11.56 13.03 2.28
N ILE A 188 10.86 11.89 2.28
CA ILE A 188 10.77 10.98 1.13
C ILE A 188 10.10 11.67 -0.06
N ARG A 189 9.00 12.41 0.16
CA ARG A 189 8.32 13.19 -0.88
C ARG A 189 9.21 14.28 -1.45
N GLU A 190 9.99 14.96 -0.62
CA GLU A 190 10.97 15.96 -1.09
C GLU A 190 12.04 15.31 -1.98
N PHE A 191 12.56 14.15 -1.58
CA PHE A 191 13.51 13.38 -2.39
C PHE A 191 12.92 12.95 -3.73
N ARG A 192 11.67 12.47 -3.74
CA ARG A 192 10.94 12.12 -4.97
C ARG A 192 10.77 13.34 -5.88
N LYS A 193 10.35 14.50 -5.35
CA LYS A 193 10.25 15.76 -6.12
C LYS A 193 11.58 16.16 -6.75
N ARG A 194 12.70 15.81 -6.12
CA ARG A 194 14.06 16.03 -6.62
C ARG A 194 14.59 14.91 -7.53
N GLY A 195 13.76 13.94 -7.93
CA GLY A 195 14.11 12.88 -8.89
C GLY A 195 14.80 11.65 -8.29
N THR A 196 14.59 11.38 -7.00
CA THR A 196 15.06 10.14 -6.36
C THR A 196 14.17 8.98 -6.77
N THR A 197 14.77 7.87 -7.20
CA THR A 197 14.06 6.61 -7.48
C THR A 197 13.68 5.95 -6.16
N LEU A 198 12.43 5.53 -6.00
CA LEU A 198 11.92 4.98 -4.75
C LEU A 198 11.41 3.56 -4.95
N LEU A 199 11.84 2.65 -4.08
CA LEU A 199 11.24 1.33 -3.92
C LEU A 199 10.77 1.18 -2.48
N ILE A 200 9.47 1.02 -2.27
CA ILE A 200 8.88 0.96 -0.92
C ILE A 200 8.04 -0.30 -0.72
N VAL A 201 8.29 -1.02 0.36
CA VAL A 201 7.41 -2.10 0.83
C VAL A 201 6.46 -1.51 1.87
N SER A 202 5.15 -1.65 1.64
CA SER A 202 4.13 -1.26 2.61
C SER A 202 2.84 -2.04 2.36
N HIS A 203 2.07 -2.24 3.44
CA HIS A 203 0.67 -2.69 3.37
C HIS A 203 -0.32 -1.52 3.53
N ASP A 204 0.17 -0.31 3.78
CA ASP A 204 -0.65 0.89 3.89
C ASP A 204 -1.05 1.39 2.49
N LYS A 205 -2.35 1.24 2.19
CA LYS A 205 -2.97 1.71 0.95
C LYS A 205 -2.69 3.19 0.69
N GLN A 206 -2.80 4.04 1.72
CA GLN A 206 -2.71 5.48 1.57
C GLN A 206 -1.28 5.93 1.27
N ALA A 207 -0.28 5.34 1.94
CA ALA A 207 1.14 5.60 1.63
C ALA A 207 1.48 5.19 0.19
N ILE A 208 1.05 3.99 -0.23
CA ILE A 208 1.33 3.48 -1.58
C ILE A 208 0.66 4.37 -2.64
N GLN A 209 -0.63 4.68 -2.50
CA GLN A 209 -1.36 5.51 -3.46
C GLN A 209 -0.85 6.96 -3.53
N SER A 210 -0.39 7.53 -2.41
CA SER A 210 0.07 8.92 -2.39
C SER A 210 1.50 9.13 -2.88
N ILE A 211 2.35 8.09 -2.82
CA ILE A 211 3.80 8.22 -3.08
C ILE A 211 4.26 7.41 -4.29
N CYS A 212 3.59 6.32 -4.66
CA CYS A 212 4.03 5.47 -5.77
C CYS A 212 3.38 5.88 -7.10
N ASP A 213 4.14 5.75 -8.18
CA ASP A 213 3.65 5.86 -9.56
C ASP A 213 3.00 4.55 -10.01
N ARG A 214 3.51 3.41 -9.53
CA ARG A 214 2.97 2.07 -9.77
C ARG A 214 3.24 1.14 -8.60
N ALA A 215 2.59 -0.01 -8.57
CA ALA A 215 2.83 -1.03 -7.57
C ALA A 215 2.98 -2.43 -8.18
N ILE A 216 3.67 -3.30 -7.46
CA ILE A 216 3.91 -4.71 -7.76
C ILE A 216 3.35 -5.52 -6.60
N LEU A 217 2.46 -6.47 -6.90
CA LEU A 217 1.99 -7.46 -5.95
C LEU A 217 2.80 -8.74 -6.06
N LEU A 218 3.35 -9.16 -4.93
CA LEU A 218 3.96 -10.46 -4.76
C LEU A 218 2.99 -11.42 -4.07
N ASP A 219 2.80 -12.58 -4.68
CA ASP A 219 2.06 -13.70 -4.09
C ASP A 219 2.88 -14.99 -4.21
N ALA A 220 2.99 -15.72 -3.10
CA ALA A 220 3.74 -16.98 -2.99
C ALA A 220 5.13 -16.97 -3.68
N GLY A 221 5.84 -15.84 -3.63
CA GLY A 221 7.17 -15.70 -4.21
C GLY A 221 7.22 -15.40 -5.72
N LYS A 222 6.09 -15.07 -6.33
CA LYS A 222 5.95 -14.70 -7.74
C LYS A 222 5.32 -13.31 -7.89
N LEU A 223 5.54 -12.68 -9.03
CA LEU A 223 4.85 -11.45 -9.41
C LEU A 223 3.44 -11.83 -9.85
N ALA A 224 2.44 -11.44 -9.07
CA ALA A 224 1.04 -11.72 -9.33
C ALA A 224 0.37 -10.64 -10.17
N MET A 225 0.70 -9.37 -9.89
CA MET A 225 0.15 -8.21 -10.58
C MET A 225 1.16 -7.05 -10.56
N GLU A 226 1.12 -6.22 -11.60
CA GLU A 226 1.85 -4.96 -11.67
C GLU A 226 0.97 -3.92 -12.39
N GLY A 227 0.90 -2.70 -11.87
CA GLY A 227 0.08 -1.64 -12.47
C GLY A 227 -0.18 -0.46 -11.54
N GLU A 228 -1.29 0.23 -11.77
CA GLU A 228 -1.74 1.37 -10.98
C GLU A 228 -1.89 0.99 -9.49
N PRO A 229 -1.39 1.81 -8.55
CA PRO A 229 -1.39 1.48 -7.12
C PRO A 229 -2.78 1.11 -6.57
N GLU A 230 -3.82 1.80 -7.02
CA GLU A 230 -5.21 1.50 -6.62
C GLU A 230 -5.64 0.11 -7.06
N ALA A 231 -5.47 -0.23 -8.33
CA ALA A 231 -5.87 -1.52 -8.89
C ALA A 231 -5.12 -2.70 -8.22
N VAL A 232 -3.82 -2.52 -7.95
CA VAL A 232 -2.99 -3.53 -7.29
C VAL A 232 -3.40 -3.71 -5.82
N MET A 233 -3.67 -2.63 -5.10
CA MET A 233 -4.15 -2.70 -3.71
C MET A 233 -5.53 -3.31 -3.61
N ASP A 234 -6.41 -3.04 -4.56
CA ASP A 234 -7.77 -3.57 -4.59
C ASP A 234 -7.76 -5.07 -4.90
N TYR A 235 -6.90 -5.52 -5.82
CA TYR A 235 -6.64 -6.94 -6.03
C TYR A 235 -6.04 -7.63 -4.79
N TYR A 236 -5.08 -6.99 -4.13
CA TYR A 236 -4.50 -7.49 -2.88
C TYR A 236 -5.56 -7.66 -1.78
N ASN A 237 -6.43 -6.68 -1.59
CA ASN A 237 -7.52 -6.75 -0.62
C ASN A 237 -8.51 -7.87 -0.96
N ALA A 238 -8.81 -8.05 -2.25
CA ALA A 238 -9.65 -9.16 -2.72
C ALA A 238 -9.00 -10.53 -2.40
N LEU A 239 -7.70 -10.69 -2.59
CA LEU A 239 -6.98 -11.92 -2.23
C LEU A 239 -6.95 -12.17 -0.72
N LEU A 240 -6.83 -11.13 0.12
CA LEU A 240 -6.93 -11.28 1.57
C LEU A 240 -8.31 -11.77 2.02
N ALA A 241 -9.37 -11.43 1.26
CA ALA A 241 -10.72 -11.95 1.50
C ALA A 241 -10.92 -13.39 1.00
N ASP A 242 -10.04 -13.90 0.12
CA ASP A 242 -10.13 -15.19 -0.58
C ASP A 242 -9.71 -16.41 0.26
N HIS A 243 -9.51 -16.27 1.57
CA HIS A 243 -9.26 -17.43 2.44
C HIS A 243 -10.50 -18.38 2.59
N GLN A 244 -11.56 -18.21 1.77
CA GLN A 244 -12.83 -18.94 1.84
C GLN A 244 -13.44 -19.36 0.46
N ASN A 245 -12.65 -19.84 -0.51
CA ASN A 245 -13.15 -20.30 -1.84
C ASN A 245 -13.89 -19.21 -2.64
N GLN A 246 -13.33 -18.00 -2.73
CA GLN A 246 -13.91 -16.94 -3.54
C GLN A 246 -13.23 -16.91 -4.92
N SER A 247 -13.90 -16.35 -5.92
CA SER A 247 -13.24 -16.05 -7.20
C SER A 247 -12.88 -14.58 -7.22
N VAL A 248 -11.68 -14.24 -7.69
CA VAL A 248 -11.27 -12.85 -7.97
C VAL A 248 -11.13 -12.70 -9.48
N GLN A 249 -11.85 -11.75 -10.05
CA GLN A 249 -11.84 -11.43 -11.47
C GLN A 249 -11.45 -9.97 -11.67
N GLN A 250 -10.67 -9.71 -12.72
CA GLN A 250 -10.33 -8.36 -13.15
C GLN A 250 -10.76 -8.17 -14.60
N GLU A 251 -11.40 -7.04 -14.86
CA GLU A 251 -11.81 -6.62 -16.20
C GLU A 251 -11.31 -5.21 -16.47
N VAL A 252 -10.79 -4.97 -17.67
CA VAL A 252 -10.41 -3.63 -18.12
C VAL A 252 -11.65 -2.98 -18.72
N LEU A 253 -12.15 -1.94 -18.08
CA LEU A 253 -13.31 -1.17 -18.54
C LEU A 253 -12.97 -0.38 -19.81
N GLU A 254 -13.99 0.07 -20.56
CA GLU A 254 -13.82 0.87 -21.78
C GLU A 254 -13.00 2.15 -21.56
N ASN A 255 -13.00 2.68 -20.34
CA ASN A 255 -12.23 3.86 -19.94
C ASN A 255 -10.77 3.56 -19.55
N GLY A 256 -10.30 2.31 -19.72
CA GLY A 256 -8.95 1.87 -19.41
C GLY A 256 -8.68 1.57 -17.93
N LYS A 257 -9.66 1.77 -17.04
CA LYS A 257 -9.51 1.42 -15.62
C LYS A 257 -9.73 -0.08 -15.39
N VAL A 258 -9.04 -0.64 -14.41
CA VAL A 258 -9.19 -2.05 -14.01
C VAL A 258 -10.27 -2.14 -12.94
N GLN A 259 -11.39 -2.79 -13.24
CA GLN A 259 -12.39 -3.18 -12.26
C GLN A 259 -11.98 -4.52 -11.64
N THR A 260 -12.06 -4.62 -10.32
CA THR A 260 -11.87 -5.87 -9.59
C THR A 260 -13.20 -6.30 -8.98
N VAL A 261 -13.59 -7.55 -9.24
CA VAL A 261 -14.76 -8.21 -8.65
C VAL A 261 -14.27 -9.43 -7.87
N SER A 262 -14.73 -9.62 -6.64
CA SER A 262 -14.42 -10.80 -5.85
C SER A 262 -15.61 -11.31 -5.05
N GLY A 263 -15.65 -12.60 -4.74
CA GLY A 263 -16.66 -13.17 -3.85
C GLY A 263 -17.10 -14.57 -4.25
N THR A 264 -18.05 -15.13 -3.51
CA THR A 264 -18.61 -16.48 -3.75
C THR A 264 -19.62 -16.51 -4.90
N GLY A 265 -20.19 -15.36 -5.29
CA GLY A 265 -21.23 -15.27 -6.31
C GLY A 265 -22.62 -15.70 -5.83
N GLU A 266 -22.81 -15.95 -4.53
CA GLU A 266 -24.13 -16.31 -3.96
C GLU A 266 -25.14 -15.16 -4.04
N ALA A 267 -24.65 -13.92 -4.07
CA ALA A 267 -25.39 -12.72 -4.45
C ALA A 267 -24.50 -11.82 -5.31
N VAL A 268 -25.08 -11.24 -6.36
CA VAL A 268 -24.37 -10.48 -7.39
C VAL A 268 -25.13 -9.19 -7.69
N VAL A 269 -24.42 -8.07 -7.84
CA VAL A 269 -25.00 -6.80 -8.33
C VAL A 269 -25.25 -6.90 -9.83
N GLU A 270 -26.52 -6.90 -10.24
CA GLU A 270 -26.91 -6.95 -11.65
C GLU A 270 -26.91 -5.58 -12.32
N ASP A 271 -27.36 -4.55 -11.60
CA ASP A 271 -27.44 -3.19 -12.11
C ASP A 271 -27.17 -2.19 -10.98
N ILE A 272 -26.45 -1.12 -11.32
CA ILE A 272 -26.15 -0.02 -10.42
C ILE A 272 -26.30 1.29 -11.17
N ALA A 273 -26.97 2.26 -10.56
CA ALA A 273 -27.16 3.57 -11.15
C ALA A 273 -27.35 4.67 -10.11
N LEU A 274 -26.89 5.88 -10.42
CA LEU A 274 -27.33 7.10 -9.76
C LEU A 274 -28.54 7.66 -10.49
N LEU A 275 -29.55 8.03 -9.71
CA LEU A 275 -30.81 8.58 -10.21
C LEU A 275 -31.05 9.97 -9.66
N ASP A 276 -31.64 10.83 -10.49
CA ASP A 276 -32.18 12.12 -10.06
C ASP A 276 -33.51 11.96 -9.30
N ILE A 277 -34.08 13.08 -8.85
CA ILE A 277 -35.38 13.12 -8.14
C ILE A 277 -36.55 12.59 -8.98
N ASN A 278 -36.41 12.53 -10.31
CA ASN A 278 -37.42 12.02 -11.24
C ASN A 278 -37.20 10.53 -11.55
N GLY A 279 -36.18 9.90 -10.95
CA GLY A 279 -35.83 8.50 -11.18
C GLY A 279 -35.05 8.26 -12.48
N LYS A 280 -34.54 9.30 -13.14
CA LYS A 280 -33.75 9.19 -14.36
C LYS A 280 -32.27 8.93 -14.02
N ARG A 281 -31.62 8.03 -14.76
CA ARG A 281 -30.17 7.79 -14.62
C ARG A 281 -29.37 9.04 -14.97
N ILE A 282 -28.39 9.37 -14.14
CA ILE A 282 -27.50 10.51 -14.30
C ILE A 282 -26.05 10.09 -14.04
N GLU A 283 -25.12 10.71 -14.77
CA GLU A 283 -23.67 10.55 -14.61
C GLU A 283 -23.01 11.85 -14.11
N VAL A 284 -23.77 12.94 -14.11
CA VAL A 284 -23.33 14.26 -13.66
C VAL A 284 -24.29 14.74 -12.59
N VAL A 285 -23.74 15.18 -11.46
CA VAL A 285 -24.46 15.59 -10.26
C VAL A 285 -23.99 17.00 -9.90
N ASP A 286 -24.91 17.90 -9.54
CA ASP A 286 -24.56 19.21 -9.01
C ASP A 286 -24.25 19.14 -7.50
N VAL A 287 -23.41 20.04 -6.99
CA VAL A 287 -23.06 20.07 -5.56
C VAL A 287 -24.32 20.23 -4.70
N GLY A 288 -24.53 19.28 -3.79
CA GLY A 288 -25.68 19.23 -2.88
C GLY A 288 -26.98 18.76 -3.55
N GLN A 289 -26.94 18.28 -4.80
CA GLN A 289 -28.09 17.66 -5.45
C GLN A 289 -28.49 16.38 -4.70
N SER A 290 -29.80 16.20 -4.46
CA SER A 290 -30.32 14.95 -3.92
C SER A 290 -30.36 13.87 -5.00
N VAL A 291 -29.79 12.71 -4.70
CA VAL A 291 -29.68 11.57 -5.62
C VAL A 291 -30.05 10.26 -4.93
N THR A 292 -30.41 9.26 -5.73
CA THR A 292 -30.63 7.89 -5.29
C THR A 292 -29.61 6.97 -5.95
N LEU A 293 -28.76 6.31 -5.14
CA LEU A 293 -28.00 5.16 -5.59
C LEU A 293 -28.91 3.93 -5.56
N ARG A 294 -29.28 3.43 -6.74
CA ARG A 294 -30.01 2.18 -6.91
C ARG A 294 -29.03 1.05 -7.15
N VAL A 295 -29.16 -0.03 -6.38
CA VAL A 295 -28.39 -1.26 -6.54
C VAL A 295 -29.36 -2.43 -6.62
N ASP A 296 -29.40 -3.11 -7.77
CA ASP A 296 -30.20 -4.31 -8.00
C ASP A 296 -29.33 -5.55 -7.82
N VAL A 297 -29.74 -6.44 -6.93
CA VAL A 297 -28.98 -7.62 -6.50
C VAL A 297 -29.77 -8.87 -6.83
N ARG A 298 -29.14 -9.83 -7.51
CA ARG A 298 -29.68 -11.18 -7.72
C ARG A 298 -29.03 -12.15 -6.76
N VAL A 299 -29.88 -12.93 -6.10
CA VAL A 299 -29.45 -13.93 -5.11
C VAL A 299 -29.54 -15.32 -5.74
N HIS A 300 -28.43 -16.03 -5.80
CA HIS A 300 -28.30 -17.35 -6.42
C HIS A 300 -28.38 -18.51 -5.42
N ALA A 301 -28.06 -18.26 -4.15
CA ALA A 301 -28.13 -19.25 -3.07
C ALA A 301 -28.91 -18.72 -1.86
N PHE A 302 -29.28 -19.59 -0.92
CA PHE A 302 -29.89 -19.13 0.33
C PHE A 302 -28.87 -18.34 1.16
N ILE A 303 -29.25 -17.14 1.60
CA ILE A 303 -28.39 -16.25 2.38
C ILE A 303 -29.08 -15.94 3.72
N GLU A 304 -28.48 -16.38 4.82
CA GLU A 304 -28.99 -16.13 6.17
C GLU A 304 -29.02 -14.64 6.50
N ARG A 305 -28.01 -13.88 6.07
CA ARG A 305 -27.89 -12.45 6.30
C ARG A 305 -27.20 -11.77 5.13
N LEU A 306 -27.84 -10.75 4.56
CA LEU A 306 -27.34 -9.98 3.43
C LEU A 306 -27.23 -8.50 3.80
N VAL A 307 -26.01 -7.98 3.69
CA VAL A 307 -25.65 -6.59 3.93
C VAL A 307 -25.17 -5.97 2.63
N LEU A 308 -25.77 -4.86 2.21
CA LEU A 308 -25.23 -4.02 1.14
C LEU A 308 -24.36 -2.93 1.78
N GLY A 309 -23.07 -2.95 1.47
CA GLY A 309 -22.15 -1.84 1.65
C GLY A 309 -21.92 -1.08 0.36
N TYR A 310 -21.71 0.22 0.49
CA TYR A 310 -21.18 1.04 -0.59
C TYR A 310 -20.16 2.05 -0.04
N GLY A 311 -19.19 2.40 -0.90
CA GLY A 311 -18.22 3.45 -0.62
C GLY A 311 -18.12 4.38 -1.81
N ILE A 312 -18.00 5.68 -1.56
CA ILE A 312 -17.71 6.71 -2.54
C ILE A 312 -16.22 7.00 -2.45
N LYS A 313 -15.50 6.83 -3.56
CA LYS A 313 -14.09 7.15 -3.70
C LYS A 313 -13.89 8.37 -4.58
N ASP A 314 -12.84 9.14 -4.31
CA ASP A 314 -12.39 10.21 -5.20
C ASP A 314 -11.58 9.67 -6.38
N ARG A 315 -11.10 10.55 -7.26
CA ARG A 315 -10.27 10.20 -8.41
C ARG A 315 -8.92 9.57 -8.07
N LEU A 316 -8.48 9.64 -6.81
CA LEU A 316 -7.24 9.05 -6.31
C LEU A 316 -7.51 7.71 -5.60
N GLY A 317 -8.76 7.25 -5.58
CA GLY A 317 -9.17 6.03 -4.90
C GLY A 317 -9.33 6.14 -3.39
N GLN A 318 -9.29 7.37 -2.85
CA GLN A 318 -9.48 7.61 -1.42
C GLN A 318 -10.96 7.52 -1.07
N VAL A 319 -11.29 6.78 -0.02
CA VAL A 319 -12.67 6.65 0.45
C VAL A 319 -13.10 7.98 1.08
N VAL A 320 -14.05 8.65 0.43
CA VAL A 320 -14.64 9.92 0.89
C VAL A 320 -15.77 9.65 1.88
N TYR A 321 -16.57 8.63 1.60
CA TYR A 321 -17.65 8.18 2.47
C TYR A 321 -17.89 6.69 2.24
N GLY A 322 -18.34 5.99 3.28
CA GLY A 322 -18.80 4.62 3.14
C GLY A 322 -19.73 4.25 4.28
N THR A 323 -20.73 3.44 3.98
CA THR A 323 -21.61 2.86 4.99
C THR A 323 -22.21 1.57 4.44
N ASN A 324 -22.96 0.87 5.27
CA ASN A 324 -23.67 -0.32 4.86
C ASN A 324 -25.01 -0.44 5.57
N THR A 325 -25.85 -1.35 5.10
CA THR A 325 -27.17 -1.56 5.68
C THR A 325 -27.09 -2.07 7.12
N ASP A 326 -25.99 -2.70 7.54
CA ASP A 326 -25.84 -3.19 8.92
C ASP A 326 -25.55 -2.08 9.93
N LEU A 327 -24.65 -1.15 9.60
CA LEU A 327 -24.38 0.07 10.37
C LEU A 327 -25.62 0.96 10.46
N LYS A 328 -26.56 0.80 9.53
CA LYS A 328 -27.89 1.42 9.56
C LYS A 328 -28.97 0.56 10.22
N LYS A 329 -28.60 -0.61 10.77
CA LYS A 329 -29.49 -1.57 11.44
C LYS A 329 -30.62 -2.08 10.55
N GLN A 330 -30.34 -2.24 9.27
CA GLN A 330 -31.25 -2.70 8.22
C GLN A 330 -30.67 -3.86 7.38
N PRO A 331 -29.97 -4.86 7.95
CA PRO A 331 -29.58 -6.03 7.17
C PRO A 331 -30.82 -6.81 6.71
N LEU A 332 -30.75 -7.44 5.55
CA LEU A 332 -31.74 -8.43 5.15
C LEU A 332 -31.38 -9.78 5.77
N VAL A 333 -32.39 -10.55 6.15
CA VAL A 333 -32.20 -11.89 6.74
C VAL A 333 -33.03 -12.93 5.99
N ASN A 334 -32.52 -14.15 5.93
CA ASN A 334 -33.16 -15.31 5.32
C ASN A 334 -33.61 -15.07 3.86
N VAL A 335 -32.71 -14.52 3.05
CA VAL A 335 -32.96 -14.21 1.64
C VAL A 335 -32.89 -15.50 0.81
N ARG A 336 -33.93 -15.76 0.02
CA ARG A 336 -34.05 -17.02 -0.74
C ARG A 336 -33.29 -16.96 -2.05
N ALA A 337 -32.80 -18.12 -2.50
CA ALA A 337 -32.28 -18.29 -3.86
C ALA A 337 -33.34 -17.88 -4.92
N GLY A 338 -32.90 -17.21 -5.98
CA GLY A 338 -33.73 -16.64 -7.05
C GLY A 338 -34.34 -15.27 -6.75
N SER A 339 -34.13 -14.71 -5.55
CA SER A 339 -34.66 -13.40 -5.20
C SER A 339 -33.96 -12.28 -5.97
N LEU A 340 -34.74 -11.27 -6.36
CA LEU A 340 -34.25 -9.97 -6.84
C LEU A 340 -34.50 -8.93 -5.75
N VAL A 341 -33.43 -8.32 -5.26
CA VAL A 341 -33.46 -7.33 -4.17
C VAL A 341 -33.00 -5.99 -4.71
N ARG A 342 -33.79 -4.95 -4.54
CA ARG A 342 -33.45 -3.57 -4.90
C ARG A 342 -33.17 -2.74 -3.66
N PHE A 343 -31.97 -2.18 -3.58
CA PHE A 343 -31.61 -1.19 -2.57
C PHE A 343 -31.68 0.21 -3.21
N ASN A 344 -32.36 1.14 -2.52
CA ASN A 344 -32.38 2.56 -2.90
C ASN A 344 -31.77 3.37 -1.77
N VAL A 345 -30.55 3.87 -1.97
CA VAL A 345 -29.84 4.70 -1.00
C VAL A 345 -29.97 6.16 -1.41
N ASN A 346 -30.74 6.92 -0.64
CA ASN A 346 -30.95 8.34 -0.89
C ASN A 346 -29.95 9.17 -0.11
N PHE A 347 -29.26 10.10 -0.78
CA PHE A 347 -28.35 11.03 -0.12
C PHE A 347 -28.25 12.35 -0.87
N SER A 348 -27.81 13.40 -0.16
CA SER A 348 -27.40 14.66 -0.79
C SER A 348 -25.95 14.55 -1.19
N ALA A 349 -25.64 14.83 -2.46
CA ALA A 349 -24.29 14.82 -3.00
C ALA A 349 -23.51 16.07 -2.57
N SER A 350 -23.31 16.25 -1.26
CA SER A 350 -22.52 17.33 -0.67
C SER A 350 -21.01 17.12 -0.87
N LEU A 351 -20.62 16.84 -2.11
CA LEU A 351 -19.25 16.55 -2.53
C LEU A 351 -18.67 17.76 -3.28
N GLY A 352 -17.34 17.89 -3.25
CA GLY A 352 -16.60 18.84 -4.06
C GLY A 352 -16.75 18.56 -5.56
N ALA A 353 -16.43 19.53 -6.41
CA ALA A 353 -16.37 19.29 -7.84
C ALA A 353 -15.23 18.30 -8.18
N GLY A 354 -15.52 17.29 -9.00
CA GLY A 354 -14.54 16.26 -9.35
C GLY A 354 -15.18 14.97 -9.88
N THR A 355 -14.33 13.99 -10.16
CA THR A 355 -14.75 12.64 -10.57
C THR A 355 -14.71 11.70 -9.36
N TYR A 356 -15.77 10.92 -9.21
CA TYR A 356 -15.96 9.99 -8.11
C TYR A 356 -16.35 8.61 -8.65
N SER A 357 -16.07 7.58 -7.87
CA SER A 357 -16.54 6.23 -8.13
C SER A 357 -17.27 5.64 -6.92
N ILE A 358 -18.10 4.64 -7.18
CA ILE A 358 -18.78 3.86 -6.15
C ILE A 358 -18.21 2.45 -6.18
N GLN A 359 -17.76 1.98 -5.04
CA GLN A 359 -17.55 0.55 -4.78
C GLN A 359 -18.79 -0.01 -4.07
N THR A 360 -19.11 -1.27 -4.33
CA THR A 360 -20.20 -1.98 -3.66
C THR A 360 -19.71 -3.29 -3.06
N ALA A 361 -20.38 -3.74 -2.01
CA ALA A 361 -20.12 -5.06 -1.49
C ALA A 361 -21.33 -5.68 -0.78
N LEU A 362 -21.53 -6.96 -1.05
CA LEU A 362 -22.60 -7.82 -0.58
C LEU A 362 -22.00 -8.85 0.35
N VAL A 363 -22.28 -8.74 1.65
CA VAL A 363 -21.57 -9.53 2.68
C VAL A 363 -22.51 -9.99 3.80
N SER A 364 -22.06 -10.91 4.64
CA SER A 364 -22.88 -11.42 5.75
C SER A 364 -22.71 -10.63 7.06
N THR A 365 -21.59 -9.93 7.24
CA THR A 365 -21.24 -9.17 8.44
C THR A 365 -21.18 -7.66 8.20
N ASP A 366 -20.69 -6.92 9.20
CA ASP A 366 -20.44 -5.48 9.12
C ASP A 366 -19.21 -5.12 8.27
N THR A 367 -18.32 -6.08 8.01
CA THR A 367 -17.09 -5.91 7.24
C THR A 367 -17.05 -6.83 6.02
N HIS A 368 -16.32 -6.41 4.98
CA HIS A 368 -16.23 -7.20 3.75
C HIS A 368 -15.24 -8.38 3.80
N LEU A 369 -14.68 -8.66 4.98
CA LEU A 369 -13.64 -9.67 5.19
C LEU A 369 -14.19 -11.04 5.57
N VAL A 370 -15.49 -11.15 5.84
CA VAL A 370 -16.13 -12.39 6.30
C VAL A 370 -17.34 -12.69 5.40
N HIS A 371 -17.32 -13.82 4.70
CA HIS A 371 -18.38 -14.28 3.79
C HIS A 371 -18.77 -13.20 2.78
N ASN A 372 -17.83 -12.85 1.91
CA ASN A 372 -18.04 -11.92 0.82
C ASN A 372 -18.75 -12.60 -0.35
N TYR A 373 -20.01 -12.22 -0.59
CA TYR A 373 -20.81 -12.75 -1.69
C TYR A 373 -20.40 -12.10 -3.02
N GLU A 374 -20.24 -10.78 -3.01
CA GLU A 374 -19.64 -10.01 -4.09
C GLU A 374 -19.09 -8.71 -3.53
N TRP A 375 -17.86 -8.38 -3.86
CA TRP A 375 -17.25 -7.07 -3.72
C TRP A 375 -16.88 -6.61 -5.12
N ARG A 376 -17.21 -5.37 -5.47
CA ARG A 376 -16.97 -4.79 -6.79
C ARG A 376 -16.44 -3.37 -6.63
N ASP A 377 -15.20 -3.16 -7.06
CA ASP A 377 -14.66 -1.81 -7.21
C ASP A 377 -15.16 -1.14 -8.49
N LEU A 378 -15.08 0.20 -8.56
CA LEU A 378 -15.48 0.98 -9.73
C LEU A 378 -16.85 0.55 -10.30
N ALA A 379 -17.79 0.16 -9.43
CA ALA A 379 -19.11 -0.32 -9.82
C ALA A 379 -19.91 0.75 -10.58
N LEU A 380 -19.71 2.02 -10.23
CA LEU A 380 -20.26 3.17 -10.94
C LEU A 380 -19.24 4.33 -10.90
N VAL A 381 -19.18 5.14 -11.95
CA VAL A 381 -18.40 6.39 -12.00
C VAL A 381 -19.35 7.54 -12.29
N PHE A 382 -19.17 8.68 -11.61
CA PHE A 382 -19.95 9.89 -11.83
C PHE A 382 -19.10 11.15 -11.60
N ASN A 383 -19.56 12.27 -12.14
CA ASN A 383 -18.91 13.57 -11.98
C ASN A 383 -19.78 14.49 -11.13
N VAL A 384 -19.14 15.25 -10.25
CA VAL A 384 -19.76 16.33 -9.51
C VAL A 384 -19.28 17.65 -10.10
N ILE A 385 -20.22 18.53 -10.43
CA ILE A 385 -19.95 19.89 -10.91
C ILE A 385 -20.56 20.89 -9.93
N ASN A 386 -19.98 22.09 -9.84
CA ASN A 386 -20.55 23.17 -9.04
C ASN A 386 -21.16 24.23 -9.95
N VAL A 387 -22.48 24.19 -10.11
CA VAL A 387 -23.25 25.17 -10.89
C VAL A 387 -24.07 26.07 -9.98
N SER A 388 -24.54 25.56 -8.84
CA SER A 388 -25.50 26.27 -7.98
C SER A 388 -24.95 26.83 -6.67
N LYS A 389 -23.72 26.49 -6.26
CA LYS A 389 -23.15 26.89 -4.96
C LYS A 389 -22.06 27.95 -5.10
N PRO A 390 -21.80 28.75 -4.05
CA PRO A 390 -20.61 29.59 -3.96
C PRO A 390 -19.32 28.80 -4.23
N THR A 391 -18.25 29.51 -4.60
CA THR A 391 -16.94 28.87 -4.78
C THR A 391 -16.40 28.37 -3.45
N PHE A 392 -15.97 27.11 -3.41
CA PHE A 392 -15.31 26.50 -2.25
C PHE A 392 -14.18 25.57 -2.73
N VAL A 393 -13.33 25.17 -1.79
CA VAL A 393 -12.22 24.26 -2.03
C VAL A 393 -12.38 23.06 -1.10
N GLY A 394 -12.12 21.86 -1.62
CA GLY A 394 -12.15 20.62 -0.83
C GLY A 394 -13.08 19.56 -1.41
N LEU A 395 -13.25 18.48 -0.66
CA LEU A 395 -14.03 17.30 -1.06
C LEU A 395 -15.48 17.31 -0.56
N ALA A 396 -15.82 18.20 0.38
CA ALA A 396 -17.13 18.27 1.00
C ALA A 396 -17.70 19.68 0.87
N TRP A 397 -18.98 19.76 0.53
CA TRP A 397 -19.75 20.99 0.62
C TRP A 397 -20.27 21.16 2.04
N ILE A 398 -19.74 22.16 2.73
CA ILE A 398 -20.12 22.57 4.07
C ILE A 398 -20.25 24.09 3.99
N ASP A 399 -21.47 24.62 4.07
CA ASP A 399 -21.74 26.06 3.97
C ASP A 399 -21.67 26.71 5.36
N PRO A 400 -20.63 27.48 5.69
CA PRO A 400 -20.50 28.09 7.01
C PRO A 400 -21.17 29.46 7.06
N GLU A 401 -21.77 29.81 8.21
CA GLU A 401 -22.10 31.19 8.53
C GLU A 401 -20.88 31.89 9.14
N ILE A 402 -20.40 32.97 8.51
CA ILE A 402 -19.23 33.73 8.97
C ILE A 402 -19.69 35.02 9.64
N GLY A 403 -19.57 35.09 10.96
CA GLY A 403 -19.74 36.32 11.74
C GLY A 403 -18.43 37.10 11.85
N ILE A 404 -18.46 38.42 11.61
CA ILE A 404 -17.31 39.32 11.75
C ILE A 404 -17.65 40.39 12.78
N GLU A 405 -16.90 40.41 13.89
CA GLU A 405 -16.95 41.49 14.89
C GLU A 405 -15.64 42.29 14.79
N GLN A 406 -15.74 43.59 14.50
CA GLN A 406 -14.60 44.51 14.59
C GLN A 406 -14.57 45.09 16.02
N ARG A 407 -13.52 44.76 16.78
CA ARG A 407 -13.29 45.31 18.13
C ARG A 407 -12.34 46.48 18.11
#